data_AF-A0A963V1I4-F1
#
_entry.id   AF-A0A963V1I4-F1
#
_cell.length_a   1.000
_cell.length_b   1.000
_cell.length_c   1.000
_cell.angle_alpha   90.00
_cell.angle_beta   90.00
_cell.angle_gamma   90.00
#
_symmetry.space_group_name_H-M   'P 1'
#
loop_
_entity.id
_entity.type
_entity.pdbx_description
1 polymer ?
#
loop_
_entity_poly.entity_id
_entity_poly.type
_entity_poly.pdbx_seq_one_letter_code
_entity_poly.pdbx_strand_id
1 'polypeptide(L)'
;MQDGFETAHGAEVLSVANRLEMECIPSGFCVLPGGVYEQSADNDSAPAWLCSPVAVVARFRDASGKGWGRILEIEDPEGRWQRISLFDKDFEARPSAIRAELVNLGLRTQSGPKTRDALNRLLRGWQPTKIMTSTDRLGWSDASCAAFMRADGRVLGSGAFHFVGGGLENTANSVAVGGSAEEWRDNVASLCVGNPLMMVSVSLAFARPLLDLLSEEGGGLHLRGASSCGKTTMQRVATSVWRNPAQVGSWRTTSNAVEVAAKTANSTLLSLDEIAEIDGRHLYEATYRLANGVGKARSNALGGARQTAAWRITILSTGEISVAEKLAEAGLNIMAGQDIRPIDLEADCGRHGAFDDLHGCENGAELSDRLKRASAQSYGTAGPAFVEKVIPHRAKIAVQGKTVMDRVLDRWCKEFSLRDYGQVLRVARRLALIGFAGVLASKLGMTGWPIGAPLDAAKVALGLWLDGRDSAPENVDYAAKARTRAFLIANESGFAEPDSSETAVNPGAHGWKQGDQFLISGDAWHTIHGAESGQTAPDLKVAGLLVPADGNNLGRRAPRWAECRPRVYVVRRRILEDSVPTIAEEAV
;
A
#
# COMPACT_ATOMS: atom_id res chain seq x y z
N MET A 1 62.00 24.75 -9.51
CA MET A 1 60.57 24.73 -9.95
C MET A 1 60.35 23.54 -10.90
N GLN A 2 60.73 22.35 -10.45
CA GLN A 2 60.34 21.06 -11.02
C GLN A 2 59.92 20.28 -9.79
N ASP A 3 58.62 20.05 -9.62
CA ASP A 3 57.98 19.11 -8.66
C ASP A 3 56.49 19.47 -8.52
N GLY A 4 55.74 19.48 -9.64
CA GLY A 4 54.34 19.90 -9.62
C GLY A 4 53.41 19.24 -10.63
N PHE A 5 53.88 18.29 -11.45
CA PHE A 5 53.08 17.69 -12.53
C PHE A 5 52.82 16.17 -12.37
N GLU A 6 53.35 15.51 -11.34
CA GLU A 6 53.27 14.05 -11.19
C GLU A 6 52.14 13.53 -10.27
N THR A 7 51.35 14.40 -9.62
CA THR A 7 50.44 13.98 -8.54
C THR A 7 48.95 13.88 -8.91
N ALA A 8 48.48 14.53 -9.98
CA ALA A 8 47.07 14.47 -10.39
C ALA A 8 46.72 13.22 -11.22
N HIS A 9 47.61 12.84 -12.16
CA HIS A 9 47.41 11.67 -13.02
C HIS A 9 47.56 10.35 -12.24
N GLY A 10 48.46 10.30 -11.26
CA GLY A 10 48.63 9.14 -10.37
C GLY A 10 47.40 8.87 -9.50
N ALA A 11 46.69 9.91 -9.05
CA ALA A 11 45.50 9.78 -8.19
C ALA A 11 44.27 9.27 -8.95
N GLU A 12 44.05 9.72 -10.19
CA GLU A 12 42.99 9.17 -11.08
C GLU A 12 43.27 7.72 -11.45
N VAL A 13 44.52 7.40 -11.82
CA VAL A 13 44.95 6.03 -12.14
C VAL A 13 44.82 5.11 -10.93
N LEU A 14 45.14 5.56 -9.71
CA LEU A 14 44.91 4.82 -8.47
C LEU A 14 43.42 4.59 -8.17
N SER A 15 42.54 5.54 -8.52
CA SER A 15 41.09 5.39 -8.31
C SER A 15 40.45 4.36 -9.25
N VAL A 16 40.92 4.31 -10.51
CA VAL A 16 40.50 3.35 -11.52
C VAL A 16 41.12 1.97 -11.26
N ALA A 17 42.41 1.90 -10.92
CA ALA A 17 43.10 0.66 -10.57
C ALA A 17 42.55 0.01 -9.29
N ASN A 18 42.17 0.79 -8.28
CA ASN A 18 41.53 0.28 -7.07
C ASN A 18 40.11 -0.25 -7.32
N ARG A 19 39.36 0.32 -8.27
CA ARG A 19 38.01 -0.17 -8.64
C ARG A 19 38.05 -1.36 -9.60
N LEU A 20 39.05 -1.43 -10.46
CA LEU A 20 39.18 -2.50 -11.44
C LEU A 20 39.69 -3.81 -10.85
N GLU A 21 39.89 -3.91 -9.51
CA GLU A 21 40.39 -5.09 -8.79
C GLU A 21 41.34 -5.92 -9.67
N MET A 22 42.55 -5.40 -9.91
CA MET A 22 43.53 -6.04 -10.81
C MET A 22 43.77 -7.52 -10.49
N GLU A 23 43.45 -7.96 -9.29
CA GLU A 23 43.66 -9.31 -8.77
C GLU A 23 42.84 -10.43 -9.44
N CYS A 24 41.86 -10.11 -10.31
CA CYS A 24 40.98 -11.14 -10.90
C CYS A 24 40.79 -11.05 -12.42
N ILE A 25 41.55 -10.21 -13.12
CA ILE A 25 41.46 -10.13 -14.59
C ILE A 25 41.92 -11.47 -15.22
N PRO A 26 41.23 -11.99 -16.25
CA PRO A 26 41.57 -13.29 -16.82
C PRO A 26 42.92 -13.24 -17.54
N SER A 27 43.61 -14.38 -17.56
CA SER A 27 44.85 -14.56 -18.34
C SER A 27 44.64 -14.18 -19.80
N GLY A 28 45.60 -13.46 -20.39
CA GLY A 28 45.52 -12.96 -21.76
C GLY A 28 44.87 -11.58 -21.88
N PHE A 29 44.52 -10.93 -20.77
CA PHE A 29 44.05 -9.55 -20.74
C PHE A 29 44.83 -8.73 -19.71
N CYS A 30 44.93 -7.42 -19.96
CA CYS A 30 45.47 -6.47 -19.00
C CYS A 30 44.67 -5.17 -19.01
N VAL A 31 44.76 -4.43 -17.90
CA VAL A 31 44.21 -3.08 -17.76
C VAL A 31 45.33 -2.08 -17.94
N LEU A 32 45.14 -1.09 -18.81
CA LEU A 32 46.05 0.04 -19.01
C LEU A 32 45.24 1.35 -19.04
N PRO A 33 45.90 2.53 -18.97
CA PRO A 33 45.21 3.80 -19.14
C PRO A 33 44.40 3.80 -20.43
N GLY A 34 43.08 4.00 -20.32
CA GLY A 34 42.15 3.98 -21.46
C GLY A 34 41.32 2.70 -21.63
N GLY A 35 41.54 1.65 -20.83
CA GLY A 35 40.62 0.50 -20.74
C GLY A 35 41.26 -0.86 -20.64
N VAL A 36 40.60 -1.86 -21.22
CA VAL A 36 41.03 -3.25 -21.22
C VAL A 36 41.66 -3.61 -22.56
N TYR A 37 42.76 -4.34 -22.50
CA TYR A 37 43.56 -4.75 -23.65
C TYR A 37 43.71 -6.27 -23.67
N GLU A 38 43.77 -6.85 -24.87
CA GLU A 38 44.09 -8.25 -25.11
C GLU A 38 45.61 -8.40 -25.31
N GLN A 39 46.24 -9.29 -24.54
CA GLN A 39 47.66 -9.60 -24.68
C GLN A 39 47.88 -10.42 -25.95
N SER A 40 48.96 -10.10 -26.68
CA SER A 40 49.38 -10.89 -27.82
C SER A 40 49.89 -12.26 -27.37
N ALA A 41 49.76 -13.26 -28.24
CA ALA A 41 50.38 -14.57 -28.04
C ALA A 41 51.92 -14.51 -28.11
N ASP A 42 52.45 -13.44 -28.71
CA ASP A 42 53.87 -13.11 -28.73
C ASP A 42 54.18 -12.07 -27.65
N ASN A 43 55.05 -12.43 -26.70
CA ASN A 43 55.35 -11.64 -25.50
C ASN A 43 56.01 -10.28 -25.82
N ASP A 44 56.58 -10.13 -27.02
CA ASP A 44 57.23 -8.90 -27.48
C ASP A 44 56.29 -7.93 -28.21
N SER A 45 55.04 -8.32 -28.48
CA SER A 45 54.05 -7.49 -29.17
C SER A 45 53.22 -6.65 -28.20
N ALA A 46 53.00 -5.37 -28.54
CA ALA A 46 52.15 -4.48 -27.75
C ALA A 46 50.70 -5.01 -27.66
N PRO A 47 50.05 -4.94 -26.48
CA PRO A 47 48.70 -5.45 -26.30
C PRO A 47 47.69 -4.62 -27.10
N ALA A 48 46.66 -5.28 -27.64
CA ALA A 48 45.65 -4.65 -28.49
C ALA A 48 44.50 -4.10 -27.64
N TRP A 49 44.14 -2.83 -27.84
CA TRP A 49 43.00 -2.22 -27.12
C TRP A 49 41.69 -2.93 -27.48
N LEU A 50 40.97 -3.43 -26.48
CA LEU A 50 39.72 -4.18 -26.67
C LEU A 50 38.50 -3.30 -26.43
N CYS A 51 38.44 -2.65 -25.27
CA CYS A 51 37.31 -1.83 -24.86
C CYS A 51 37.68 -0.76 -23.83
N SER A 52 36.79 0.23 -23.66
CA SER A 52 36.88 1.22 -22.58
C SER A 52 36.75 0.55 -21.20
N PRO A 53 37.10 1.25 -20.11
CA PRO A 53 37.14 0.66 -18.78
C PRO A 53 35.84 -0.06 -18.38
N VAL A 54 36.01 -1.32 -17.98
CA VAL A 54 34.96 -2.20 -17.46
C VAL A 54 35.56 -3.11 -16.40
N ALA A 55 34.82 -3.36 -15.33
CA ALA A 55 35.16 -4.33 -14.30
C ALA A 55 34.01 -5.28 -14.01
N VAL A 56 34.35 -6.53 -13.69
CA VAL A 56 33.44 -7.48 -13.08
C VAL A 56 33.66 -7.45 -11.57
N VAL A 57 32.82 -6.71 -10.85
CA VAL A 57 33.02 -6.37 -9.42
C VAL A 57 32.47 -7.42 -8.45
N ALA A 58 31.58 -8.29 -8.91
CA ALA A 58 31.05 -9.38 -8.11
C ALA A 58 30.37 -10.44 -8.97
N ARG A 59 30.24 -11.64 -8.42
CA ARG A 59 29.33 -12.68 -8.90
C ARG A 59 28.08 -12.71 -8.02
N PHE A 60 26.98 -13.21 -8.55
CA PHE A 60 25.78 -13.44 -7.76
C PHE A 60 25.12 -14.79 -8.07
N ARG A 61 24.31 -15.27 -7.13
CA ARG A 61 23.43 -16.44 -7.27
C ARG A 61 22.21 -16.28 -6.37
N ASP A 62 21.10 -16.92 -6.73
CA ASP A 62 19.92 -16.94 -5.87
C ASP A 62 20.16 -17.77 -4.58
N ALA A 63 19.23 -17.66 -3.63
CA ALA A 63 19.30 -18.38 -2.36
C ALA A 63 19.32 -19.92 -2.51
N SER A 64 18.87 -20.46 -3.65
CA SER A 64 18.94 -21.89 -3.97
C SER A 64 20.29 -22.33 -4.56
N GLY A 65 21.22 -21.38 -4.77
CA GLY A 65 22.50 -21.63 -5.40
C GLY A 65 22.46 -21.73 -6.93
N LYS A 66 21.35 -21.30 -7.54
CA LYS A 66 21.16 -21.25 -8.99
C LYS A 66 21.15 -19.79 -9.46
N GLY A 67 20.86 -19.57 -10.75
CA GLY A 67 20.73 -18.21 -11.29
C GLY A 67 22.03 -17.41 -11.26
N TRP A 68 23.16 -18.07 -11.54
CA TRP A 68 24.48 -17.43 -11.53
C TRP A 68 24.57 -16.28 -12.54
N GLY A 69 25.27 -15.24 -12.14
CA GLY A 69 25.55 -14.08 -12.97
C GLY A 69 26.68 -13.22 -12.42
N ARG A 70 26.90 -12.08 -13.08
CA ARG A 70 27.97 -11.13 -12.82
C ARG A 70 27.44 -9.71 -12.72
N ILE A 71 28.05 -8.93 -11.85
CA ILE A 71 27.83 -7.49 -11.74
C ILE A 71 28.99 -6.79 -12.43
N LEU A 72 28.67 -5.96 -13.40
CA LEU A 72 29.64 -5.18 -14.15
C LEU A 72 29.51 -3.70 -13.78
N GLU A 73 30.63 -3.01 -13.72
CA GLU A 73 30.71 -1.55 -13.71
C GLU A 73 31.44 -1.09 -14.96
N ILE A 74 30.86 -0.12 -15.67
CA ILE A 74 31.33 0.40 -16.97
C ILE A 74 31.51 1.89 -16.83
N GLU A 75 32.65 2.41 -17.26
CA GLU A 75 32.84 3.85 -17.37
C GLU A 75 32.23 4.37 -18.68
N ASP A 76 31.23 5.25 -18.56
CA ASP A 76 30.61 5.92 -19.69
C ASP A 76 31.55 6.99 -20.29
N PRO A 77 31.25 7.55 -21.49
CA PRO A 77 32.09 8.58 -22.11
C PRO A 77 32.23 9.88 -21.31
N GLU A 78 31.40 10.10 -20.29
CA GLU A 78 31.47 11.25 -19.37
C GLU A 78 32.23 10.92 -18.09
N GLY A 79 32.84 9.72 -17.98
CA GLY A 79 33.60 9.28 -16.82
C GLY A 79 32.72 8.78 -15.66
N ARG A 80 31.40 8.62 -15.87
CA ARG A 80 30.51 8.09 -14.83
C ARG A 80 30.45 6.58 -14.92
N TRP A 81 30.48 5.94 -13.76
CA TRP A 81 30.38 4.48 -13.67
C TRP A 81 28.93 4.02 -13.66
N GLN A 82 28.54 3.31 -14.69
CA GLN A 82 27.24 2.65 -14.85
C GLN A 82 27.34 1.21 -14.38
N ARG A 83 26.30 0.70 -13.70
CA ARG A 83 26.30 -0.66 -13.14
C ARG A 83 25.22 -1.51 -13.79
N ILE A 84 25.57 -2.72 -14.20
CA ILE A 84 24.65 -3.68 -14.82
C ILE A 84 24.81 -5.09 -14.24
N SER A 85 23.70 -5.83 -14.22
CA SER A 85 23.66 -7.23 -13.80
C SER A 85 23.38 -8.11 -15.01
N LEU A 86 24.26 -9.09 -15.26
CA LEU A 86 24.13 -10.02 -16.38
C LEU A 86 24.07 -11.45 -15.87
N PHE A 87 23.07 -12.22 -16.30
CA PHE A 87 23.03 -13.65 -15.98
C PHE A 87 23.93 -14.46 -16.91
N ASP A 88 24.59 -15.48 -16.37
CA ASP A 88 25.50 -16.34 -17.13
C ASP A 88 24.80 -17.04 -18.30
N LYS A 89 23.53 -17.44 -18.10
CA LYS A 89 22.71 -18.06 -19.16
C LYS A 89 22.48 -17.14 -20.37
N ASP A 90 22.50 -15.82 -20.18
CA ASP A 90 22.21 -14.87 -21.26
C ASP A 90 23.41 -14.71 -22.19
N PHE A 91 24.64 -15.02 -21.72
CA PHE A 91 25.82 -15.08 -22.58
C PHE A 91 25.72 -16.21 -23.62
N GLU A 92 25.06 -17.32 -23.28
CA GLU A 92 24.81 -18.42 -24.21
C GLU A 92 23.57 -18.14 -25.07
N ALA A 93 22.48 -17.70 -24.45
CA ALA A 93 21.19 -17.57 -25.13
C ALA A 93 21.10 -16.33 -26.04
N ARG A 94 21.67 -15.19 -25.62
CA ARG A 94 21.47 -13.87 -26.27
C ARG A 94 22.71 -12.96 -26.19
N PRO A 95 23.88 -13.40 -26.68
CA PRO A 95 25.13 -12.62 -26.59
C PRO A 95 25.08 -11.27 -27.33
N SER A 96 24.28 -11.16 -28.39
CA SER A 96 24.06 -9.90 -29.10
C SER A 96 23.31 -8.87 -28.26
N ALA A 97 22.32 -9.29 -27.48
CA ALA A 97 21.55 -8.41 -26.60
C ALA A 97 22.41 -7.87 -25.45
N ILE A 98 23.27 -8.73 -24.86
CA ILE A 98 24.23 -8.29 -23.84
C ILE A 98 25.12 -7.18 -24.39
N ARG A 99 25.73 -7.39 -25.56
CA ARG A 99 26.60 -6.37 -26.16
C ARG A 99 25.86 -5.07 -26.47
N ALA A 100 24.63 -5.15 -26.99
CA ALA A 100 23.83 -3.97 -27.26
C ALA A 100 23.60 -3.16 -25.97
N GLU A 101 23.33 -3.84 -24.85
CA GLU A 101 23.14 -3.18 -23.55
C GLU A 101 24.44 -2.57 -23.01
N LEU A 102 25.57 -3.27 -23.11
CA LEU A 102 26.86 -2.72 -22.71
C LEU A 102 27.20 -1.43 -23.47
N VAL A 103 26.94 -1.41 -24.79
CA VAL A 103 27.13 -0.23 -25.62
C VAL A 103 26.13 0.88 -25.27
N ASN A 104 24.89 0.53 -24.95
CA ASN A 104 23.87 1.47 -24.48
C ASN A 104 24.31 2.20 -23.20
N LEU A 105 25.01 1.50 -22.30
CA LEU A 105 25.61 2.07 -21.09
C LEU A 105 26.93 2.83 -21.33
N GLY A 106 27.37 2.94 -22.59
CA GLY A 106 28.55 3.73 -22.96
C GLY A 106 29.84 2.94 -23.12
N LEU A 107 29.82 1.60 -23.04
CA LEU A 107 31.00 0.79 -23.31
C LEU A 107 31.44 0.96 -24.77
N ARG A 108 32.67 1.44 -24.97
CA ARG A 108 33.29 1.51 -26.30
C ARG A 108 34.09 0.25 -26.53
N THR A 109 33.98 -0.33 -27.73
CA THR A 109 34.71 -1.56 -28.10
C THR A 109 35.38 -1.38 -29.44
N GLN A 110 36.47 -2.10 -29.68
CA GLN A 110 37.05 -2.19 -31.02
C GLN A 110 36.04 -2.81 -32.01
N SER A 111 36.13 -2.46 -33.29
CA SER A 111 35.26 -3.04 -34.31
C SER A 111 35.80 -4.37 -34.82
N GLY A 112 34.91 -5.37 -34.97
CA GLY A 112 35.22 -6.62 -35.68
C GLY A 112 34.68 -7.88 -34.98
N PRO A 113 34.72 -9.05 -35.66
CA PRO A 113 34.27 -10.31 -35.09
C PRO A 113 35.13 -10.78 -33.91
N LYS A 114 36.47 -10.66 -34.03
CA LYS A 114 37.42 -11.09 -32.99
C LYS A 114 37.21 -10.38 -31.65
N THR A 115 36.87 -9.09 -31.67
CA THR A 115 36.55 -8.30 -30.47
C THR A 115 35.35 -8.86 -29.72
N ARG A 116 34.34 -9.40 -30.43
CA ARG A 116 33.12 -9.95 -29.80
C ARG A 116 33.44 -11.19 -28.97
N ASP A 117 34.27 -12.07 -29.52
CA ASP A 117 34.70 -13.29 -28.85
C ASP A 117 35.68 -12.97 -27.70
N ALA A 118 36.57 -12.02 -27.89
CA ALA A 118 37.49 -11.54 -26.86
C ALA A 118 36.73 -10.88 -25.68
N LEU A 119 35.74 -10.03 -25.94
CA LEU A 119 34.91 -9.42 -24.88
C LEU A 119 34.12 -10.49 -24.11
N ASN A 120 33.54 -11.46 -24.81
CA ASN A 120 32.85 -12.58 -24.15
C ASN A 120 33.82 -13.41 -23.28
N ARG A 121 35.04 -13.70 -23.75
CA ARG A 121 36.06 -14.40 -22.97
C ARG A 121 36.49 -13.59 -21.74
N LEU A 122 36.74 -12.29 -21.90
CA LEU A 122 37.07 -11.37 -20.81
C LEU A 122 35.99 -11.43 -19.73
N LEU A 123 34.75 -11.12 -20.09
CA LEU A 123 33.67 -11.00 -19.10
C LEU A 123 33.33 -12.34 -18.43
N ARG A 124 33.38 -13.46 -19.18
CA ARG A 124 33.10 -14.79 -18.60
C ARG A 124 34.24 -15.33 -17.75
N GLY A 125 35.47 -15.05 -18.17
CA GLY A 125 36.68 -15.48 -17.49
C GLY A 125 36.96 -14.71 -16.20
N TRP A 126 36.39 -13.51 -16.04
CA TRP A 126 36.63 -12.68 -14.87
C TRP A 126 35.92 -13.26 -13.64
N GLN A 127 36.70 -13.65 -12.64
CA GLN A 127 36.24 -14.39 -11.46
C GLN A 127 36.54 -13.63 -10.16
N PRO A 128 35.79 -12.57 -9.84
CA PRO A 128 35.95 -11.89 -8.56
C PRO A 128 35.60 -12.83 -7.39
N THR A 129 36.30 -12.65 -6.27
CA THR A 129 36.09 -13.45 -5.05
C THR A 129 34.77 -13.12 -4.35
N LYS A 130 34.26 -11.89 -4.56
CA LYS A 130 33.00 -11.42 -3.99
C LYS A 130 31.80 -12.12 -4.65
N ILE A 131 31.05 -12.86 -3.83
CA ILE A 131 29.79 -13.52 -4.23
C ILE A 131 28.63 -12.97 -3.40
N MET A 132 27.58 -12.52 -4.08
CA MET A 132 26.38 -11.94 -3.49
C MET A 132 25.16 -12.86 -3.67
N THR A 133 24.20 -12.78 -2.75
CA THR A 133 22.90 -13.45 -2.89
C THR A 133 21.93 -12.55 -3.66
N SER A 134 21.43 -13.00 -4.79
CA SER A 134 20.51 -12.25 -5.63
C SER A 134 19.03 -12.49 -5.28
N THR A 135 18.22 -11.46 -5.48
CA THR A 135 16.75 -11.53 -5.39
C THR A 135 16.10 -10.62 -6.42
N ASP A 136 14.95 -11.02 -6.95
CA ASP A 136 14.09 -10.19 -7.81
C ASP A 136 12.91 -9.56 -7.04
N ARG A 137 12.88 -9.75 -5.71
CA ARG A 137 11.83 -9.24 -4.82
C ARG A 137 12.25 -7.94 -4.15
N LEU A 138 11.32 -6.97 -4.14
CA LEU A 138 11.45 -5.74 -3.36
C LEU A 138 11.26 -6.01 -1.86
N GLY A 139 11.70 -5.09 -1.00
CA GLY A 139 11.58 -5.20 0.44
C GLY A 139 12.67 -6.06 1.08
N TRP A 140 12.39 -6.66 2.25
CA TRP A 140 13.39 -7.46 2.95
C TRP A 140 13.90 -8.63 2.12
N SER A 141 15.22 -8.83 2.14
CA SER A 141 15.91 -9.91 1.44
C SER A 141 15.45 -11.30 1.89
N ASP A 142 15.31 -11.45 3.20
CA ASP A 142 14.95 -12.68 3.90
C ASP A 142 14.46 -12.36 5.33
N ALA A 143 14.20 -13.40 6.11
CA ALA A 143 13.75 -13.28 7.51
C ALA A 143 14.79 -12.65 8.45
N SER A 144 16.06 -12.55 8.06
CA SER A 144 17.09 -11.88 8.87
C SER A 144 16.94 -10.36 8.87
N CYS A 145 16.19 -9.83 7.89
CA CYS A 145 16.01 -8.40 7.66
C CYS A 145 17.35 -7.63 7.63
N ALA A 146 18.39 -8.27 7.07
CA ALA A 146 19.73 -7.70 6.98
C ALA A 146 19.90 -6.77 5.76
N ALA A 147 19.08 -6.96 4.72
CA ALA A 147 19.08 -6.10 3.54
C ALA A 147 17.65 -5.82 3.05
N PHE A 148 17.42 -4.61 2.54
CA PHE A 148 16.12 -4.16 2.02
C PHE A 148 16.27 -3.64 0.59
N MET A 149 15.51 -4.21 -0.34
CA MET A 149 15.55 -3.92 -1.77
C MET A 149 14.55 -2.83 -2.11
N ARG A 150 15.03 -1.72 -2.64
CA ARG A 150 14.19 -0.60 -3.05
C ARG A 150 13.78 -0.72 -4.52
N ALA A 151 12.70 -0.04 -4.87
CA ALA A 151 12.19 -0.01 -6.24
C ALA A 151 13.15 0.67 -7.24
N ASP A 152 14.13 1.46 -6.78
CA ASP A 152 15.18 2.09 -7.62
C ASP A 152 16.38 1.16 -7.81
N GLY A 153 16.27 -0.10 -7.37
CA GLY A 153 17.36 -1.07 -7.42
C GLY A 153 18.43 -0.87 -6.33
N ARG A 154 18.31 0.16 -5.47
CA ARG A 154 19.24 0.33 -4.35
C ARG A 154 18.97 -0.72 -3.26
N VAL A 155 20.04 -1.20 -2.64
CA VAL A 155 20.00 -2.14 -1.51
C VAL A 155 20.43 -1.40 -0.26
N LEU A 156 19.56 -1.39 0.76
CA LEU A 156 19.87 -0.85 2.08
C LEU A 156 20.39 -1.96 2.99
N GLY A 157 21.41 -1.68 3.80
CA GLY A 157 21.96 -2.63 4.77
C GLY A 157 23.10 -3.48 4.23
N SER A 158 22.99 -4.81 4.37
CA SER A 158 24.07 -5.74 4.06
C SER A 158 24.45 -5.72 2.57
N GLY A 159 25.73 -5.45 2.29
CA GLY A 159 26.32 -5.55 0.95
C GLY A 159 26.51 -6.96 0.42
N ALA A 160 26.01 -7.99 1.14
CA ALA A 160 26.00 -9.37 0.68
C ALA A 160 24.83 -9.68 -0.28
N PHE A 161 23.86 -8.78 -0.42
CA PHE A 161 22.68 -8.98 -1.25
C PHE A 161 22.67 -8.08 -2.49
N HIS A 162 22.10 -8.60 -3.57
CA HIS A 162 22.01 -7.92 -4.85
C HIS A 162 20.60 -8.01 -5.43
N PHE A 163 20.06 -6.91 -5.94
CA PHE A 163 18.76 -6.90 -6.58
C PHE A 163 18.90 -7.09 -8.10
N VAL A 164 18.21 -8.09 -8.66
CA VAL A 164 18.30 -8.48 -10.09
C VAL A 164 16.98 -8.38 -10.84
N GLY A 165 15.98 -7.68 -10.29
CA GLY A 165 14.68 -7.51 -10.92
C GLY A 165 14.77 -6.66 -12.20
N GLY A 166 14.74 -7.31 -13.36
CA GLY A 166 14.64 -6.64 -14.66
C GLY A 166 13.28 -5.97 -14.87
N GLY A 167 13.28 -4.82 -15.53
CA GLY A 167 12.05 -4.09 -15.92
C GLY A 167 11.72 -2.83 -15.11
N LEU A 168 12.62 -2.36 -14.24
CA LEU A 168 12.47 -1.08 -13.52
C LEU A 168 13.07 0.13 -14.27
N GLU A 169 13.65 -0.09 -15.45
CA GLU A 169 14.14 1.00 -16.30
C GLU A 169 13.01 1.91 -16.80
N ASN A 170 11.77 1.40 -16.89
CA ASN A 170 10.56 2.20 -17.19
C ASN A 170 9.87 2.80 -15.95
N THR A 171 10.51 2.71 -14.77
CA THR A 171 9.98 3.25 -13.51
C THR A 171 10.66 4.54 -13.04
N ALA A 172 11.29 5.30 -13.93
CA ALA A 172 11.84 6.62 -13.59
C ALA A 172 10.84 7.52 -12.83
N ASN A 173 9.54 7.43 -13.16
CA ASN A 173 8.47 8.14 -12.44
C ASN A 173 7.96 7.44 -11.17
N SER A 174 8.20 6.14 -10.97
CA SER A 174 7.79 5.42 -9.75
C SER A 174 8.86 5.29 -8.70
N VAL A 175 10.06 5.82 -8.96
CA VAL A 175 11.13 5.94 -7.97
C VAL A 175 11.77 7.31 -7.90
N ALA A 176 11.08 8.31 -8.44
CA ALA A 176 11.40 9.69 -8.13
C ALA A 176 11.39 9.88 -6.61
N VAL A 177 12.37 10.62 -6.12
CA VAL A 177 12.47 11.06 -4.74
C VAL A 177 12.40 12.58 -4.78
N GLY A 178 11.52 13.16 -3.98
CA GLY A 178 11.41 14.61 -3.80
C GLY A 178 12.02 15.01 -2.46
N GLY A 179 12.86 16.05 -2.46
CA GLY A 179 13.43 16.64 -1.25
C GLY A 179 14.28 15.70 -0.39
N SER A 180 14.41 16.03 0.90
CA SER A 180 15.12 15.22 1.91
C SER A 180 14.17 14.60 2.95
N ALA A 181 14.69 13.72 3.81
CA ALA A 181 13.91 13.16 4.93
C ALA A 181 13.61 14.23 6.00
N GLU A 182 14.52 15.17 6.19
CA GLU A 182 14.38 16.32 7.08
C GLU A 182 13.31 17.28 6.55
N GLU A 183 13.33 17.60 5.25
CA GLU A 183 12.30 18.43 4.63
C GLU A 183 10.92 17.76 4.72
N TRP A 184 10.84 16.44 4.51
CA TRP A 184 9.61 15.69 4.71
C TRP A 184 9.12 15.78 6.17
N ARG A 185 10.02 15.60 7.13
CA ARG A 185 9.70 15.73 8.56
C ARG A 185 9.15 17.12 8.87
N ASP A 186 9.84 18.16 8.43
CA ASP A 186 9.60 19.53 8.86
C ASP A 186 8.40 20.15 8.15
N ASN A 187 8.08 19.72 6.92
CA ASN A 187 7.00 20.30 6.11
C ASN A 187 5.76 19.40 5.96
N VAL A 188 5.89 18.07 6.14
CA VAL A 188 4.79 17.11 5.96
C VAL A 188 4.42 16.49 7.30
N ALA A 189 5.38 15.81 7.94
CA ALA A 189 5.09 15.08 9.18
C ALA A 189 4.69 16.01 10.31
N SER A 190 5.36 17.15 10.46
CA SER A 190 5.05 18.17 11.47
C SER A 190 3.58 18.59 11.49
N LEU A 191 2.91 18.59 10.32
CA LEU A 191 1.49 18.94 10.14
C LEU A 191 0.52 17.79 10.46
N CYS A 192 1.02 16.64 10.87
CA CYS A 192 0.18 15.51 11.28
C CYS A 192 -0.08 15.50 12.80
N VAL A 193 0.77 16.15 13.60
CA VAL A 193 0.66 16.09 15.07
C VAL A 193 -0.67 16.68 15.53
N GLY A 194 -1.34 16.05 16.48
CA GLY A 194 -2.67 16.52 16.91
C GLY A 194 -3.82 16.12 16.00
N ASN A 195 -3.56 15.46 14.86
CA ASN A 195 -4.56 14.88 13.96
C ASN A 195 -4.50 13.33 14.00
N PRO A 196 -5.25 12.64 14.89
CA PRO A 196 -5.04 11.22 15.18
C PRO A 196 -5.10 10.29 13.96
N LEU A 197 -6.10 10.44 13.10
CA LEU A 197 -6.25 9.59 11.91
C LEU A 197 -5.11 9.78 10.91
N MET A 198 -4.58 11.00 10.80
CA MET A 198 -3.42 11.28 9.96
C MET A 198 -2.15 10.65 10.55
N MET A 199 -1.94 10.80 11.87
CA MET A 199 -0.81 10.18 12.57
C MET A 199 -0.83 8.66 12.44
N VAL A 200 -1.99 8.01 12.60
CA VAL A 200 -2.14 6.56 12.45
C VAL A 200 -1.93 6.13 11.00
N SER A 201 -2.43 6.88 10.02
CA SER A 201 -2.24 6.59 8.59
C SER A 201 -0.76 6.66 8.18
N VAL A 202 -0.03 7.69 8.63
CA VAL A 202 1.41 7.81 8.38
C VAL A 202 2.18 6.74 9.15
N SER A 203 1.79 6.44 10.39
CA SER A 203 2.44 5.38 11.18
C SER A 203 2.26 4.00 10.54
N LEU A 204 1.11 3.74 9.88
CA LEU A 204 0.86 2.53 9.11
C LEU A 204 1.87 2.36 7.97
N ALA A 205 2.31 3.45 7.36
CA ALA A 205 3.34 3.42 6.31
C ALA A 205 4.68 2.92 6.86
N PHE A 206 5.04 3.29 8.10
CA PHE A 206 6.25 2.81 8.78
C PHE A 206 6.10 1.41 9.40
N ALA A 207 4.88 0.94 9.63
CA ALA A 207 4.62 -0.32 10.29
C ALA A 207 5.08 -1.53 9.47
N ARG A 208 4.99 -1.45 8.14
CA ARG A 208 5.22 -2.61 7.29
C ARG A 208 6.63 -3.21 7.44
N PRO A 209 7.75 -2.46 7.38
CA PRO A 209 9.08 -3.02 7.63
C PRO A 209 9.23 -3.72 8.98
N LEU A 210 8.45 -3.33 10.00
CA LEU A 210 8.54 -3.89 11.35
C LEU A 210 7.80 -5.23 11.51
N LEU A 211 6.81 -5.52 10.67
CA LEU A 211 6.03 -6.76 10.77
C LEU A 211 6.93 -8.01 10.70
N ASP A 212 7.91 -8.02 9.79
CA ASP A 212 8.81 -9.18 9.65
C ASP A 212 9.74 -9.32 10.87
N LEU A 213 10.21 -8.21 11.42
CA LEU A 213 11.04 -8.16 12.62
C LEU A 213 10.29 -8.63 13.87
N LEU A 214 9.02 -8.26 13.97
CA LEU A 214 8.17 -8.56 15.12
C LEU A 214 7.39 -9.87 14.93
N SER A 215 7.49 -10.52 13.77
CA SER A 215 6.68 -11.71 13.42
C SER A 215 5.17 -11.46 13.60
N GLU A 216 4.74 -10.25 13.23
CA GLU A 216 3.37 -9.80 13.35
C GLU A 216 2.62 -9.96 12.03
N GLU A 217 1.30 -10.14 12.11
CA GLU A 217 0.45 -10.14 10.93
C GLU A 217 0.23 -8.73 10.40
N GLY A 218 0.22 -8.62 9.07
CA GLY A 218 -0.18 -7.39 8.40
C GLY A 218 -1.68 -7.14 8.47
N GLY A 219 -2.07 -6.10 7.76
CA GLY A 219 -3.44 -5.62 7.71
C GLY A 219 -3.46 -4.25 7.07
N GLY A 220 -4.55 -3.55 7.28
CA GLY A 220 -4.68 -2.21 6.76
C GLY A 220 -5.62 -1.36 7.58
N LEU A 221 -5.82 -0.15 7.09
CA LEU A 221 -6.87 0.74 7.52
C LEU A 221 -7.76 1.00 6.31
N HIS A 222 -9.07 1.07 6.54
CA HIS A 222 -10.01 1.64 5.60
C HIS A 222 -10.60 2.88 6.25
N LEU A 223 -10.32 4.05 5.68
CA LEU A 223 -10.89 5.30 6.14
C LEU A 223 -12.19 5.54 5.39
N ARG A 224 -13.31 5.59 6.11
CA ARG A 224 -14.65 5.78 5.57
C ARG A 224 -15.23 7.13 5.96
N GLY A 225 -15.92 7.80 5.05
CA GLY A 225 -16.66 9.02 5.36
C GLY A 225 -17.14 9.73 4.10
N ALA A 226 -17.95 10.76 4.25
CA ALA A 226 -18.46 11.63 3.21
C ALA A 226 -17.36 12.21 2.32
N SER A 227 -17.72 12.53 1.08
CA SER A 227 -16.80 13.17 0.14
C SER A 227 -16.15 14.43 0.73
N SER A 228 -14.92 14.72 0.29
CA SER A 228 -14.21 15.97 0.63
C SER A 228 -13.84 16.19 2.11
N CYS A 229 -13.93 15.18 2.98
CA CYS A 229 -13.54 15.31 4.38
C CYS A 229 -12.02 15.24 4.66
N GLY A 230 -11.18 14.86 3.68
CA GLY A 230 -9.72 14.79 3.84
C GLY A 230 -9.09 13.39 3.75
N LYS A 231 -9.88 12.32 3.54
CA LYS A 231 -9.42 10.93 3.35
C LYS A 231 -8.27 10.77 2.34
N THR A 232 -8.50 11.19 1.10
CA THR A 232 -7.50 11.09 0.02
C THR A 232 -6.23 11.88 0.35
N THR A 233 -6.34 12.99 1.10
CA THR A 233 -5.17 13.74 1.55
C THR A 233 -4.35 12.96 2.57
N MET A 234 -4.98 12.36 3.59
CA MET A 234 -4.27 11.48 4.53
C MET A 234 -3.58 10.32 3.81
N GLN A 235 -4.25 9.75 2.80
CA GLN A 235 -3.71 8.67 2.00
C GLN A 235 -2.48 9.12 1.18
N ARG A 236 -2.52 10.30 0.57
CA ARG A 236 -1.36 10.90 -0.13
C ARG A 236 -0.20 11.17 0.81
N VAL A 237 -0.48 11.73 1.99
CA VAL A 237 0.53 11.99 3.03
C VAL A 237 1.19 10.68 3.48
N ALA A 238 0.42 9.62 3.77
CA ALA A 238 0.97 8.32 4.13
C ALA A 238 1.77 7.68 2.97
N THR A 239 1.30 7.82 1.73
CA THR A 239 1.99 7.32 0.53
C THR A 239 3.34 8.01 0.31
N SER A 240 3.42 9.30 0.62
CA SER A 240 4.64 10.12 0.48
C SER A 240 5.84 9.59 1.29
N VAL A 241 5.61 8.76 2.32
CA VAL A 241 6.69 8.11 3.07
C VAL A 241 7.59 7.26 2.16
N TRP A 242 7.00 6.59 1.16
CA TRP A 242 7.71 5.60 0.33
C TRP A 242 7.84 5.97 -1.14
N ARG A 243 6.93 6.79 -1.67
CA ARG A 243 6.84 7.06 -3.11
C ARG A 243 6.11 8.36 -3.39
N ASN A 244 6.03 8.75 -4.65
CA ASN A 244 5.28 9.94 -5.05
C ASN A 244 3.81 9.84 -4.59
N PRO A 245 3.26 10.86 -3.89
CA PRO A 245 1.88 10.83 -3.39
C PRO A 245 0.83 10.74 -4.50
N ALA A 246 1.16 11.04 -5.75
CA ALA A 246 0.27 10.83 -6.89
C ALA A 246 0.08 9.34 -7.24
N GLN A 247 0.87 8.44 -6.66
CA GLN A 247 0.82 7.00 -6.90
C GLN A 247 -0.12 6.25 -5.96
N VAL A 248 -1.18 6.91 -5.51
CA VAL A 248 -2.33 6.25 -4.91
C VAL A 248 -3.04 5.48 -6.03
N GLY A 249 -3.23 4.18 -5.85
CA GLY A 249 -3.98 3.36 -6.82
C GLY A 249 -5.48 3.53 -6.65
N SER A 250 -6.28 3.03 -7.59
CA SER A 250 -7.73 2.92 -7.47
C SER A 250 -8.13 1.45 -7.30
N TRP A 251 -9.18 1.21 -6.51
CA TRP A 251 -9.84 -0.09 -6.43
C TRP A 251 -10.47 -0.52 -7.77
N ARG A 252 -10.80 0.43 -8.66
CA ARG A 252 -11.25 0.18 -10.04
C ARG A 252 -10.11 -0.30 -10.93
N THR A 253 -9.67 -1.53 -10.69
CA THR A 253 -8.54 -2.10 -11.40
C THR A 253 -8.69 -3.60 -11.60
N THR A 254 -7.86 -4.17 -12.46
CA THR A 254 -7.90 -5.60 -12.76
C THR A 254 -7.15 -6.40 -11.69
N SER A 255 -7.52 -7.68 -11.52
CA SER A 255 -6.82 -8.57 -10.59
C SER A 255 -5.30 -8.66 -10.84
N ASN A 256 -4.85 -8.55 -12.10
CA ASN A 256 -3.43 -8.53 -12.46
C ASN A 256 -2.75 -7.22 -12.04
N ALA A 257 -3.43 -6.09 -12.21
CA ALA A 257 -2.90 -4.79 -11.80
C ALA A 257 -2.77 -4.69 -10.27
N VAL A 258 -3.72 -5.25 -9.50
CA VAL A 258 -3.60 -5.39 -8.03
C VAL A 258 -2.35 -6.19 -7.66
N GLU A 259 -2.08 -7.32 -8.35
CA GLU A 259 -0.88 -8.13 -8.08
C GLU A 259 0.42 -7.37 -8.38
N VAL A 260 0.46 -6.59 -9.47
CA VAL A 260 1.62 -5.76 -9.80
C VAL A 260 1.81 -4.67 -8.74
N ALA A 261 0.75 -3.96 -8.36
CA ALA A 261 0.80 -2.94 -7.31
C ALA A 261 1.28 -3.52 -5.98
N ALA A 262 0.82 -4.71 -5.61
CA ALA A 262 1.23 -5.40 -4.39
C ALA A 262 2.71 -5.82 -4.41
N LYS A 263 3.24 -6.27 -5.56
CA LYS A 263 4.68 -6.54 -5.72
C LYS A 263 5.52 -5.27 -5.59
N THR A 264 5.09 -4.19 -6.24
CA THR A 264 5.75 -2.88 -6.16
C THR A 264 5.70 -2.32 -4.73
N ALA A 265 4.64 -2.61 -3.99
CA ALA A 265 4.49 -2.23 -2.60
C ALA A 265 5.10 -3.22 -1.60
N ASN A 266 5.80 -4.27 -2.04
CA ASN A 266 6.29 -5.29 -1.13
C ASN A 266 7.19 -4.71 -0.03
N SER A 267 6.86 -5.03 1.22
CA SER A 267 7.46 -4.48 2.44
C SER A 267 7.29 -2.98 2.65
N THR A 268 6.32 -2.36 1.97
CA THR A 268 5.91 -0.95 2.11
C THR A 268 4.38 -0.80 2.15
N LEU A 269 3.88 0.43 2.06
CA LEU A 269 2.45 0.76 2.00
C LEU A 269 1.88 0.60 0.57
N LEU A 270 0.71 -0.01 0.46
CA LEU A 270 -0.16 0.03 -0.71
C LEU A 270 -1.39 0.89 -0.41
N SER A 271 -1.56 1.97 -1.15
CA SER A 271 -2.72 2.86 -1.04
C SER A 271 -3.69 2.62 -2.20
N LEU A 272 -4.97 2.37 -1.90
CA LEU A 272 -6.05 2.16 -2.87
C LEU A 272 -7.25 3.05 -2.54
N ASP A 273 -7.66 3.91 -3.47
CA ASP A 273 -8.78 4.85 -3.32
C ASP A 273 -10.07 4.31 -3.95
N GLU A 274 -11.19 4.87 -3.49
CA GLU A 274 -12.55 4.65 -4.01
C GLU A 274 -13.03 3.18 -4.01
N ILE A 275 -13.19 2.61 -2.82
CA ILE A 275 -13.69 1.23 -2.65
C ILE A 275 -15.08 0.99 -3.26
N ALA A 276 -15.87 2.04 -3.48
CA ALA A 276 -17.19 1.94 -4.08
C ALA A 276 -17.14 1.50 -5.57
N GLU A 277 -16.02 1.74 -6.26
CA GLU A 277 -15.88 1.44 -7.69
C GLU A 277 -15.57 -0.03 -8.02
N ILE A 278 -15.21 -0.85 -7.03
CA ILE A 278 -14.93 -2.28 -7.22
C ILE A 278 -16.15 -3.14 -6.90
N ASP A 279 -16.42 -4.19 -7.67
CA ASP A 279 -17.45 -5.17 -7.33
C ASP A 279 -17.17 -5.86 -5.98
N GLY A 280 -18.20 -6.07 -5.15
CA GLY A 280 -18.04 -6.65 -3.81
C GLY A 280 -17.36 -8.03 -3.80
N ARG A 281 -17.60 -8.90 -4.79
CA ARG A 281 -16.93 -10.21 -4.86
C ARG A 281 -15.46 -10.05 -5.22
N HIS A 282 -15.14 -9.17 -6.16
CA HIS A 282 -13.76 -8.84 -6.50
C HIS A 282 -13.01 -8.19 -5.34
N LEU A 283 -13.68 -7.33 -4.56
CA LEU A 283 -13.14 -6.72 -3.35
C LEU A 283 -12.80 -7.77 -2.30
N TYR A 284 -13.71 -8.72 -2.05
CA TYR A 284 -13.47 -9.85 -1.16
C TYR A 284 -12.21 -10.62 -1.57
N GLU A 285 -12.16 -11.08 -2.83
CA GLU A 285 -11.00 -11.82 -3.36
C GLU A 285 -9.70 -11.01 -3.33
N ALA A 286 -9.76 -9.72 -3.65
CA ALA A 286 -8.59 -8.83 -3.64
C ALA A 286 -8.07 -8.64 -2.22
N THR A 287 -8.94 -8.34 -1.26
CA THR A 287 -8.56 -8.10 0.15
C THR A 287 -7.91 -9.34 0.77
N TYR A 288 -8.49 -10.53 0.54
CA TYR A 288 -7.91 -11.78 1.04
C TYR A 288 -6.55 -12.07 0.40
N ARG A 289 -6.39 -11.90 -0.92
CA ARG A 289 -5.11 -12.12 -1.60
C ARG A 289 -4.04 -11.12 -1.16
N LEU A 290 -4.40 -9.84 -1.14
CA LEU A 290 -3.49 -8.76 -0.73
C LEU A 290 -2.94 -9.01 0.66
N ALA A 291 -3.80 -9.43 1.58
CA ALA A 291 -3.38 -9.67 2.94
C ALA A 291 -2.69 -11.03 3.14
N ASN A 292 -3.10 -12.10 2.44
CA ASN A 292 -2.39 -13.38 2.46
C ASN A 292 -0.99 -13.28 1.86
N GLY A 293 -0.77 -12.32 0.97
CA GLY A 293 0.54 -12.11 0.39
C GLY A 293 0.91 -13.09 -0.71
N VAL A 294 -0.08 -13.71 -1.36
CA VAL A 294 0.12 -14.76 -2.37
C VAL A 294 -0.63 -14.43 -3.65
N GLY A 295 0.08 -14.41 -4.77
CA GLY A 295 -0.47 -14.23 -6.11
C GLY A 295 -1.05 -15.51 -6.71
N LYS A 296 -1.58 -15.42 -7.93
CA LYS A 296 -2.07 -16.62 -8.64
C LYS A 296 -0.90 -17.54 -9.04
N ALA A 297 -1.04 -18.84 -8.75
CA ALA A 297 -0.11 -19.85 -9.24
C ALA A 297 -0.14 -19.90 -10.76
N ARG A 298 1.02 -20.09 -11.39
CA ARG A 298 1.16 -20.23 -12.85
C ARG A 298 2.03 -21.43 -13.17
N SER A 299 1.78 -22.13 -14.26
CA SER A 299 2.70 -23.12 -14.81
C SER A 299 3.93 -22.42 -15.40
N ASN A 300 5.10 -23.05 -15.28
CA ASN A 300 6.30 -22.64 -15.99
C ASN A 300 6.37 -23.34 -17.36
N ALA A 301 7.23 -22.85 -18.26
CA ALA A 301 7.39 -23.39 -19.61
C ALA A 301 7.86 -24.85 -19.66
N LEU A 302 8.36 -25.38 -18.53
CA LEU A 302 8.83 -26.75 -18.37
C LEU A 302 7.82 -27.64 -17.63
N GLY A 303 6.55 -27.22 -17.52
CA GLY A 303 5.46 -28.01 -16.94
C GLY A 303 5.43 -28.08 -15.41
N GLY A 304 6.36 -27.42 -14.70
CA GLY A 304 6.34 -27.30 -13.24
C GLY A 304 5.57 -26.08 -12.74
N ALA A 305 5.22 -26.05 -11.45
CA ALA A 305 4.67 -24.83 -10.84
C ALA A 305 5.75 -23.71 -10.83
N ARG A 306 5.45 -22.55 -11.41
CA ARG A 306 6.27 -21.35 -11.23
C ARG A 306 6.11 -20.89 -9.78
N GLN A 307 7.19 -20.42 -9.13
CA GLN A 307 7.07 -19.84 -7.80
C GLN A 307 5.98 -18.77 -7.80
N THR A 308 5.00 -18.96 -6.94
CA THR A 308 3.90 -18.01 -6.78
C THR A 308 4.47 -16.68 -6.32
N ALA A 309 3.99 -15.59 -6.94
CA ALA A 309 4.33 -14.26 -6.48
C ALA A 309 3.98 -14.15 -4.99
N ALA A 310 4.93 -13.68 -4.18
CA ALA A 310 4.70 -13.41 -2.79
C ALA A 310 4.96 -11.94 -2.51
N TRP A 311 4.09 -11.33 -1.74
CA TRP A 311 4.27 -9.99 -1.21
C TRP A 311 3.79 -9.97 0.24
N ARG A 312 4.13 -8.89 0.92
CA ARG A 312 3.66 -8.59 2.25
C ARG A 312 3.58 -7.07 2.28
N ILE A 313 2.42 -6.52 2.60
CA ILE A 313 2.13 -5.08 2.49
C ILE A 313 1.28 -4.64 3.68
N THR A 314 1.28 -3.34 3.96
CA THR A 314 0.16 -2.71 4.66
C THR A 314 -0.75 -2.04 3.64
N ILE A 315 -2.06 -2.00 3.91
CA ILE A 315 -3.04 -1.43 2.98
C ILE A 315 -3.66 -0.18 3.61
N LEU A 316 -3.69 0.93 2.89
CA LEU A 316 -4.50 2.09 3.25
C LEU A 316 -5.57 2.29 2.17
N SER A 317 -6.81 1.98 2.55
CA SER A 317 -7.98 2.07 1.71
C SER A 317 -8.83 3.29 2.10
N THR A 318 -9.57 3.84 1.16
CA THR A 318 -10.49 4.97 1.38
C THR A 318 -11.79 4.75 0.61
N GLY A 319 -12.88 5.35 1.09
CA GLY A 319 -14.18 5.32 0.42
C GLY A 319 -15.29 5.99 1.24
N GLU A 320 -16.49 6.03 0.68
CA GLU A 320 -17.68 6.58 1.36
C GLU A 320 -18.46 5.51 2.14
N ILE A 321 -18.33 4.25 1.72
CA ILE A 321 -18.99 3.09 2.33
C ILE A 321 -17.95 2.15 2.95
N SER A 322 -18.39 1.39 3.95
CA SER A 322 -17.53 0.45 4.68
C SER A 322 -17.23 -0.76 3.82
N VAL A 323 -16.17 -1.49 4.18
CA VAL A 323 -15.89 -2.77 3.52
C VAL A 323 -17.06 -3.74 3.71
N ALA A 324 -17.70 -3.72 4.89
CA ALA A 324 -18.86 -4.55 5.18
C ALA A 324 -20.07 -4.19 4.31
N GLU A 325 -20.41 -2.91 4.19
CA GLU A 325 -21.49 -2.42 3.31
C GLU A 325 -21.24 -2.84 1.86
N LYS A 326 -20.00 -2.68 1.37
CA LYS A 326 -19.66 -3.04 -0.01
C LYS A 326 -19.76 -4.54 -0.29
N LEU A 327 -19.43 -5.38 0.69
CA LEU A 327 -19.59 -6.82 0.55
C LEU A 327 -21.06 -7.24 0.59
N ALA A 328 -21.88 -6.58 1.43
CA ALA A 328 -23.31 -6.82 1.51
C ALA A 328 -24.05 -6.54 0.17
N GLU A 329 -23.63 -5.53 -0.60
CA GLU A 329 -24.16 -5.25 -1.94
C GLU A 329 -24.07 -6.46 -2.89
N ALA A 330 -23.03 -7.30 -2.73
CA ALA A 330 -22.82 -8.50 -3.53
C ALA A 330 -23.50 -9.76 -2.96
N GLY A 331 -24.31 -9.62 -1.90
CA GLY A 331 -24.91 -10.72 -1.15
C GLY A 331 -23.90 -11.51 -0.30
N LEU A 332 -22.72 -10.94 -0.04
CA LEU A 332 -21.71 -11.56 0.81
C LEU A 332 -21.92 -11.10 2.25
N ASN A 333 -22.58 -11.93 3.06
CA ASN A 333 -22.71 -11.69 4.49
C ASN A 333 -21.43 -12.11 5.21
N ILE A 334 -20.77 -11.12 5.80
CA ILE A 334 -19.61 -11.35 6.66
C ILE A 334 -20.14 -11.86 7.99
N MET A 335 -19.99 -13.16 8.25
CA MET A 335 -20.33 -13.69 9.56
C MET A 335 -19.48 -13.01 10.63
N ALA A 336 -20.07 -12.76 11.80
CA ALA A 336 -19.33 -12.37 12.99
C ALA A 336 -18.19 -13.37 13.23
N GLY A 337 -16.93 -12.94 13.04
CA GLY A 337 -15.74 -13.79 13.13
C GLY A 337 -14.92 -13.91 11.84
N GLN A 338 -15.43 -13.49 10.68
CA GLN A 338 -14.63 -13.32 9.47
C GLN A 338 -13.95 -11.94 9.51
N ASP A 339 -12.71 -11.92 9.99
CA ASP A 339 -11.86 -10.72 10.09
C ASP A 339 -11.55 -10.17 8.68
N ILE A 340 -12.19 -9.06 8.31
CA ILE A 340 -11.73 -8.27 7.17
C ILE A 340 -10.42 -7.60 7.59
N ARG A 341 -9.38 -7.81 6.78
CA ARG A 341 -8.00 -7.44 7.11
C ARG A 341 -7.78 -5.92 7.33
N PRO A 342 -8.50 -5.01 6.64
CA PRO A 342 -8.48 -3.58 6.96
C PRO A 342 -9.42 -3.24 8.12
N ILE A 343 -8.93 -2.45 9.07
CA ILE A 343 -9.72 -1.88 10.17
C ILE A 343 -10.51 -0.70 9.59
N ASP A 344 -11.83 -0.78 9.64
CA ASP A 344 -12.75 0.27 9.18
C ASP A 344 -12.80 1.40 10.21
N LEU A 345 -12.45 2.62 9.83
CA LEU A 345 -12.39 3.80 10.68
C LEU A 345 -13.20 4.93 10.06
N GLU A 346 -14.11 5.49 10.84
CA GLU A 346 -14.84 6.69 10.43
C GLU A 346 -13.92 7.92 10.44
N ALA A 347 -13.82 8.57 9.29
CA ALA A 347 -12.92 9.67 9.03
C ALA A 347 -13.56 11.05 9.24
N ASP A 348 -14.88 11.14 9.34
CA ASP A 348 -15.61 12.42 9.48
C ASP A 348 -15.83 12.82 10.95
N CYS A 349 -15.03 12.26 11.85
CA CYS A 349 -15.17 12.43 13.29
C CYS A 349 -14.35 13.60 13.86
N GLY A 350 -13.50 14.24 13.06
CA GLY A 350 -12.69 15.38 13.47
C GLY A 350 -13.47 16.69 13.44
N ARG A 351 -12.95 17.71 14.13
CA ARG A 351 -13.60 19.03 14.21
C ARG A 351 -13.76 19.74 12.87
N HIS A 352 -12.92 19.41 11.90
CA HIS A 352 -12.85 20.02 10.57
C HIS A 352 -12.86 18.95 9.47
N GLY A 353 -13.76 17.97 9.57
CA GLY A 353 -13.77 16.78 8.72
C GLY A 353 -12.85 15.72 9.32
N ALA A 354 -11.81 15.30 8.60
CA ALA A 354 -10.82 14.34 9.11
C ALA A 354 -9.70 14.96 9.96
N PHE A 355 -9.79 16.26 10.25
CA PHE A 355 -8.76 17.02 10.96
C PHE A 355 -9.29 17.64 12.25
N ASP A 356 -8.45 17.67 13.27
CA ASP A 356 -8.68 18.30 14.58
C ASP A 356 -7.85 19.57 14.78
N ASP A 357 -6.60 19.57 14.28
CA ASP A 357 -5.69 20.71 14.32
C ASP A 357 -5.39 21.20 12.89
N LEU A 358 -5.69 22.47 12.62
CA LEU A 358 -5.49 23.10 11.31
C LEU A 358 -4.08 23.64 11.10
N HIS A 359 -3.22 23.63 12.13
CA HIS A 359 -1.84 24.10 12.07
C HIS A 359 -1.68 25.52 11.47
N GLY A 360 -2.59 26.40 11.86
CA GLY A 360 -2.63 27.81 11.45
C GLY A 360 -3.34 28.08 10.12
N CYS A 361 -3.90 27.06 9.45
CA CYS A 361 -4.79 27.26 8.30
C CYS A 361 -6.20 27.67 8.74
N GLU A 362 -6.96 28.34 7.87
CA GLU A 362 -8.30 28.84 8.17
C GLU A 362 -9.34 27.71 8.24
N ASN A 363 -9.16 26.66 7.44
CA ASN A 363 -10.08 25.54 7.36
C ASN A 363 -9.39 24.24 6.87
N GLY A 364 -10.12 23.12 6.92
CA GLY A 364 -9.61 21.81 6.52
C GLY A 364 -9.23 21.71 5.04
N ALA A 365 -9.87 22.46 4.14
CA ALA A 365 -9.52 22.46 2.72
C ALA A 365 -8.14 23.10 2.49
N GLU A 366 -7.85 24.20 3.18
CA GLU A 366 -6.54 24.86 3.09
C GLU A 366 -5.43 23.98 3.68
N LEU A 367 -5.64 23.35 4.84
CA LEU A 367 -4.70 22.37 5.39
C LEU A 367 -4.46 21.22 4.40
N SER A 368 -5.54 20.73 3.79
CA SER A 368 -5.49 19.65 2.81
C SER A 368 -4.62 20.02 1.61
N ASP A 369 -4.75 21.23 1.08
CA ASP A 369 -3.95 21.72 -0.04
C ASP A 369 -2.50 22.04 0.36
N ARG A 370 -2.26 22.49 1.59
CA ARG A 370 -0.90 22.62 2.14
C ARG A 370 -0.19 21.26 2.21
N LEU A 371 -0.87 20.23 2.72
CA LEU A 371 -0.34 18.87 2.80
C LEU A 371 -0.07 18.26 1.42
N LYS A 372 -0.98 18.46 0.46
CA LYS A 372 -0.78 18.00 -0.94
C LYS A 372 0.45 18.67 -1.56
N ARG A 373 0.64 19.98 -1.38
CA ARG A 373 1.81 20.71 -1.89
C ARG A 373 3.10 20.23 -1.23
N ALA A 374 3.12 20.14 0.11
CA ALA A 374 4.30 19.71 0.84
C ALA A 374 4.72 18.27 0.49
N SER A 375 3.76 17.34 0.44
CA SER A 375 4.03 15.95 0.06
C SER A 375 4.42 15.77 -1.41
N ALA A 376 4.03 16.68 -2.30
CA ALA A 376 4.49 16.67 -3.69
C ALA A 376 5.93 17.19 -3.84
N GLN A 377 6.45 17.95 -2.87
CA GLN A 377 7.83 18.46 -2.85
C GLN A 377 8.79 17.52 -2.12
N SER A 378 8.34 16.90 -1.04
CA SER A 378 9.12 15.95 -0.25
C SER A 378 8.41 14.61 -0.20
N TYR A 379 9.02 13.56 -0.76
CA TYR A 379 8.45 12.20 -0.77
C TYR A 379 9.51 11.13 -1.12
N GLY A 380 9.24 9.88 -0.72
CA GLY A 380 10.11 8.74 -1.00
C GLY A 380 11.42 8.72 -0.22
N THR A 381 11.60 9.63 0.74
CA THR A 381 12.82 9.78 1.55
C THR A 381 12.69 9.17 2.94
N ALA A 382 11.55 9.38 3.61
CA ALA A 382 11.37 9.01 5.01
C ALA A 382 11.35 7.50 5.25
N GLY A 383 10.68 6.73 4.40
CA GLY A 383 10.63 5.26 4.50
C GLY A 383 12.00 4.60 4.38
N PRO A 384 12.79 4.89 3.33
CA PRO A 384 14.17 4.39 3.22
C PRO A 384 15.07 4.82 4.38
N ALA A 385 15.05 6.09 4.77
CA ALA A 385 15.84 6.60 5.90
C ALA A 385 15.46 5.90 7.22
N PHE A 386 14.18 5.61 7.40
CA PHE A 386 13.70 4.82 8.54
C PHE A 386 14.28 3.40 8.53
N VAL A 387 14.25 2.71 7.39
CA VAL A 387 14.80 1.35 7.27
C VAL A 387 16.30 1.33 7.53
N GLU A 388 17.07 2.27 6.99
CA GLU A 388 18.51 2.40 7.24
C GLU A 388 18.82 2.51 8.74
N LYS A 389 18.01 3.26 9.48
CA LYS A 389 18.14 3.39 10.94
C LYS A 389 17.61 2.19 11.72
N VAL A 390 16.67 1.42 11.17
CA VAL A 390 16.13 0.20 11.79
C VAL A 390 17.10 -0.98 11.70
N ILE A 391 17.78 -1.16 10.56
CA ILE A 391 18.65 -2.33 10.30
C ILE A 391 19.70 -2.58 11.41
N PRO A 392 20.44 -1.56 11.92
CA PRO A 392 21.38 -1.74 13.03
C PRO A 392 20.72 -2.20 14.34
N HIS A 393 19.45 -1.89 14.54
CA HIS A 393 18.71 -2.16 15.78
C HIS A 393 17.72 -3.32 15.67
N ARG A 394 17.67 -4.01 14.52
CA ARG A 394 16.67 -5.05 14.20
C ARG A 394 16.50 -6.13 15.28
N ALA A 395 17.60 -6.63 15.85
CA ALA A 395 17.56 -7.65 16.91
C ALA A 395 16.95 -7.11 18.21
N LYS A 396 17.29 -5.87 18.59
CA LYS A 396 16.72 -5.20 19.75
C LYS A 396 15.23 -4.92 19.55
N ILE A 397 14.83 -4.48 18.36
CA ILE A 397 13.43 -4.24 18.00
C ILE A 397 12.63 -5.53 18.06
N ALA A 398 13.14 -6.64 17.49
CA ALA A 398 12.46 -7.94 17.50
C ALA A 398 12.12 -8.45 18.91
N VAL A 399 12.99 -8.19 19.89
CA VAL A 399 12.79 -8.60 21.28
C VAL A 399 11.96 -7.57 22.06
N GLN A 400 12.41 -6.30 22.08
CA GLN A 400 11.81 -5.28 22.94
C GLN A 400 10.50 -4.73 22.39
N GLY A 401 10.31 -4.73 21.06
CA GLY A 401 9.09 -4.26 20.43
C GLY A 401 7.87 -5.06 20.84
N LYS A 402 8.00 -6.40 20.91
CA LYS A 402 6.95 -7.30 21.42
C LYS A 402 6.54 -6.94 22.83
N THR A 403 7.51 -6.81 23.73
CA THR A 403 7.25 -6.41 25.13
C THR A 403 6.55 -5.05 25.24
N VAL A 404 6.90 -4.08 24.38
CA VAL A 404 6.22 -2.78 24.36
C VAL A 404 4.79 -2.92 23.88
N MET A 405 4.55 -3.68 22.80
CA MET A 405 3.21 -3.94 22.27
C MET A 405 2.32 -4.66 23.29
N ASP A 406 2.84 -5.68 23.97
CA ASP A 406 2.08 -6.43 24.99
C ASP A 406 1.67 -5.53 26.15
N ARG A 407 2.56 -4.63 26.60
CA ARG A 407 2.22 -3.64 27.65
C ARG A 407 1.17 -2.61 27.20
N VAL A 408 1.20 -2.20 25.93
CA VAL A 408 0.19 -1.31 25.35
C VAL A 408 -1.16 -2.02 25.30
N LEU A 409 -1.17 -3.27 24.84
CA LEU A 409 -2.36 -4.12 24.81
C LEU A 409 -2.96 -4.31 26.20
N ASP A 410 -2.16 -4.69 27.20
CA ASP A 410 -2.61 -4.86 28.58
C ASP A 410 -3.26 -3.59 29.13
N ARG A 411 -2.71 -2.42 28.78
CA ARG A 411 -3.27 -1.12 29.17
C ARG A 411 -4.61 -0.88 28.48
N TRP A 412 -4.68 -1.04 27.17
CA TRP A 412 -5.92 -0.83 26.42
C TRP A 412 -7.02 -1.81 26.81
N CYS A 413 -6.68 -3.07 27.11
CA CYS A 413 -7.65 -4.04 27.62
C CYS A 413 -8.31 -3.57 28.92
N LYS A 414 -7.53 -2.97 29.83
CA LYS A 414 -8.06 -2.41 31.08
C LYS A 414 -8.87 -1.13 30.85
N GLU A 415 -8.34 -0.22 30.05
CA GLU A 415 -8.96 1.10 29.81
C GLU A 415 -10.29 1.01 29.06
N PHE A 416 -10.37 0.18 28.02
CA PHE A 416 -11.59 -0.03 27.24
C PHE A 416 -12.43 -1.21 27.73
N SER A 417 -12.03 -1.86 28.83
CA SER A 417 -12.71 -3.06 29.36
C SER A 417 -12.98 -4.13 28.30
N LEU A 418 -11.97 -4.38 27.44
CA LEU A 418 -12.08 -5.32 26.33
C LEU A 418 -12.31 -6.73 26.88
N ARG A 419 -13.55 -7.24 26.81
CA ARG A 419 -13.85 -8.64 27.13
C ARG A 419 -13.27 -9.54 26.03
N ASP A 420 -13.07 -10.83 26.33
CA ASP A 420 -12.34 -11.87 25.58
C ASP A 420 -12.87 -12.19 24.15
N TYR A 421 -13.12 -11.17 23.34
CA TYR A 421 -13.44 -11.29 21.93
C TYR A 421 -12.12 -11.36 21.17
N GLY A 422 -11.70 -12.56 20.79
CA GLY A 422 -10.44 -12.79 20.06
C GLY A 422 -10.27 -11.94 18.78
N GLN A 423 -11.33 -11.33 18.25
CA GLN A 423 -11.27 -10.33 17.17
C GLN A 423 -10.84 -8.94 17.64
N VAL A 424 -11.40 -8.46 18.76
CA VAL A 424 -11.10 -7.14 19.33
C VAL A 424 -9.62 -7.05 19.72
N LEU A 425 -9.08 -8.12 20.32
CA LEU A 425 -7.66 -8.21 20.66
C LEU A 425 -6.75 -8.16 19.43
N ARG A 426 -7.17 -8.74 18.29
CA ARG A 426 -6.39 -8.66 17.03
C ARG A 426 -6.36 -7.23 16.49
N VAL A 427 -7.49 -6.53 16.50
CA VAL A 427 -7.57 -5.13 16.06
C VAL A 427 -6.74 -4.23 16.97
N ALA A 428 -6.89 -4.36 18.28
CA ALA A 428 -6.07 -3.65 19.26
C ALA A 428 -4.57 -3.93 19.03
N ARG A 429 -4.19 -5.17 18.73
CA ARG A 429 -2.78 -5.54 18.49
C ARG A 429 -2.23 -4.91 17.21
N ARG A 430 -3.01 -4.88 16.13
CA ARG A 430 -2.66 -4.19 14.88
C ARG A 430 -2.51 -2.68 15.09
N LEU A 431 -3.42 -2.04 15.84
CA LEU A 431 -3.31 -0.62 16.16
C LEU A 431 -2.12 -0.32 17.08
N ALA A 432 -1.82 -1.19 18.04
CA ALA A 432 -0.65 -1.07 18.91
C ALA A 432 0.65 -1.13 18.11
N LEU A 433 0.73 -2.04 17.14
CA LEU A 433 1.84 -2.11 16.18
C LEU A 433 1.97 -0.81 15.37
N ILE A 434 0.85 -0.31 14.82
CA ILE A 434 0.84 0.92 14.02
C ILE A 434 1.35 2.09 14.87
N GLY A 435 0.81 2.26 16.08
CA GLY A 435 1.29 3.28 17.02
C GLY A 435 2.77 3.09 17.37
N PHE A 436 3.22 1.87 17.66
CA PHE A 436 4.63 1.56 17.91
C PHE A 436 5.55 1.94 16.75
N ALA A 437 5.10 1.71 15.50
CA ALA A 437 5.85 2.13 14.31
C ALA A 437 6.02 3.65 14.24
N GLY A 438 4.95 4.40 14.56
CA GLY A 438 5.00 5.86 14.66
C GLY A 438 5.93 6.34 15.78
N VAL A 439 5.92 5.67 16.95
CA VAL A 439 6.86 5.96 18.06
C VAL A 439 8.30 5.74 17.62
N LEU A 440 8.58 4.63 16.93
CA LEU A 440 9.92 4.31 16.47
C LEU A 440 10.37 5.31 15.38
N ALA A 441 9.50 5.66 14.44
CA ALA A 441 9.77 6.68 13.42
C ALA A 441 10.09 8.03 14.06
N SER A 442 9.35 8.43 15.11
CA SER A 442 9.59 9.65 15.88
C SER A 442 10.95 9.61 16.58
N LYS A 443 11.26 8.53 17.29
CA LYS A 443 12.56 8.33 17.97
C LYS A 443 13.75 8.34 17.02
N LEU A 444 13.56 7.84 15.80
CA LEU A 444 14.60 7.83 14.75
C LEU A 444 14.66 9.16 13.97
N GLY A 445 13.86 10.16 14.35
CA GLY A 445 13.89 11.50 13.78
C GLY A 445 13.23 11.64 12.42
N MET A 446 12.29 10.75 12.08
CA MET A 446 11.55 10.78 10.80
C MET A 446 10.35 11.71 10.83
N THR A 447 9.67 11.83 11.97
CA THR A 447 8.40 12.58 12.05
C THR A 447 8.48 13.86 12.89
N GLY A 448 9.40 13.92 13.85
CA GLY A 448 9.49 15.05 14.80
C GLY A 448 8.36 15.08 15.84
N TRP A 449 7.50 14.06 15.89
CA TRP A 449 6.37 14.04 16.82
C TRP A 449 6.80 13.76 18.28
N PRO A 450 6.01 14.23 19.27
CA PRO A 450 6.16 13.79 20.64
C PRO A 450 6.07 12.26 20.75
N ILE A 451 6.98 11.65 21.51
CA ILE A 451 7.16 10.18 21.55
C ILE A 451 5.89 9.42 21.96
N GLY A 452 4.99 10.01 22.75
CA GLY A 452 3.72 9.37 23.16
C GLY A 452 2.60 9.49 22.12
N ALA A 453 2.61 10.57 21.32
CA ALA A 453 1.49 10.96 20.48
C ALA A 453 1.06 9.90 19.44
N PRO A 454 1.97 9.09 18.84
CA PRO A 454 1.54 8.02 17.91
C PRO A 454 0.74 6.90 18.58
N LEU A 455 1.07 6.54 19.82
CA LEU A 455 0.30 5.54 20.56
C LEU A 455 -1.04 6.11 21.02
N ASP A 456 -1.08 7.40 21.40
CA ASP A 456 -2.33 8.08 21.74
C ASP A 456 -3.25 8.16 20.51
N ALA A 457 -2.71 8.47 19.34
CA ALA A 457 -3.46 8.47 18.09
C ALA A 457 -4.00 7.07 17.72
N ALA A 458 -3.19 6.02 17.90
CA ALA A 458 -3.63 4.64 17.69
C ALA A 458 -4.72 4.22 18.70
N LYS A 459 -4.64 4.73 19.93
CA LYS A 459 -5.67 4.54 20.96
C LYS A 459 -6.99 5.22 20.57
N VAL A 460 -6.94 6.44 20.02
CA VAL A 460 -8.14 7.12 19.48
C VAL A 460 -8.75 6.30 18.35
N ALA A 461 -7.94 5.80 17.42
CA ALA A 461 -8.43 4.91 16.35
C ALA A 461 -9.07 3.62 16.88
N LEU A 462 -8.57 3.06 17.99
CA LEU A 462 -9.20 1.92 18.65
C LEU A 462 -10.58 2.28 19.22
N GLY A 463 -10.68 3.44 19.87
CA GLY A 463 -11.96 3.97 20.35
C GLY A 463 -12.98 4.14 19.23
N LEU A 464 -12.60 4.82 18.14
CA LEU A 464 -13.45 5.00 16.95
C LEU A 464 -13.93 3.67 16.36
N TRP A 465 -13.05 2.67 16.30
CA TRP A 465 -13.42 1.35 15.80
C TRP A 465 -14.40 0.63 16.74
N LEU A 466 -14.21 0.72 18.05
CA LEU A 466 -15.13 0.15 19.05
C LEU A 466 -16.49 0.84 19.00
N ASP A 467 -16.50 2.16 18.95
CA ASP A 467 -17.72 2.97 18.88
C ASP A 467 -18.50 2.64 17.59
N GLY A 468 -17.82 2.52 16.44
CA GLY A 468 -18.45 2.13 15.18
C GLY A 468 -18.99 0.70 15.19
N ARG A 469 -18.35 -0.21 15.93
CA ARG A 469 -18.81 -1.59 16.12
C ARG A 469 -20.01 -1.67 17.06
N ASP A 470 -20.00 -0.93 18.16
CA ASP A 470 -21.06 -0.96 19.18
C ASP A 470 -22.27 -0.12 18.75
N SER A 471 -22.06 0.91 17.92
CA SER A 471 -23.10 1.70 17.28
C SER A 471 -23.65 1.06 16.02
N ALA A 472 -22.95 0.08 15.42
CA ALA A 472 -23.54 -0.80 14.44
C ALA A 472 -24.59 -1.63 15.18
N PRO A 473 -25.89 -1.42 14.93
CA PRO A 473 -26.91 -2.11 15.70
C PRO A 473 -26.68 -3.60 15.55
N GLU A 474 -26.51 -4.31 16.68
CA GLU A 474 -26.62 -5.77 16.71
C GLU A 474 -27.93 -6.09 15.98
N ASN A 475 -27.84 -6.68 14.77
CA ASN A 475 -28.95 -6.95 13.84
C ASN A 475 -29.36 -5.86 12.83
N VAL A 476 -28.44 -5.05 12.29
CA VAL A 476 -28.71 -4.47 10.96
C VAL A 476 -28.39 -5.51 9.90
N ASP A 477 -29.43 -6.07 9.30
CA ASP A 477 -29.31 -6.70 7.99
C ASP A 477 -28.95 -5.61 6.96
N TYR A 478 -27.66 -5.34 6.81
CA TYR A 478 -27.14 -4.39 5.82
C TYR A 478 -27.58 -4.78 4.40
N ALA A 479 -27.80 -6.07 4.15
CA ALA A 479 -28.32 -6.53 2.87
C ALA A 479 -29.80 -6.14 2.71
N ALA A 480 -30.62 -6.17 3.76
CA ALA A 480 -31.96 -5.59 3.73
C ALA A 480 -31.95 -4.10 3.41
N LYS A 481 -31.12 -3.30 4.13
CA LYS A 481 -30.98 -1.86 3.84
C LYS A 481 -30.59 -1.62 2.38
N ALA A 482 -29.59 -2.35 1.89
CA ALA A 482 -29.11 -2.23 0.51
C ALA A 482 -30.19 -2.62 -0.52
N ARG A 483 -30.92 -3.74 -0.30
CA ARG A 483 -32.04 -4.17 -1.16
C ARG A 483 -33.15 -3.12 -1.21
N THR A 484 -33.58 -2.61 -0.06
CA THR A 484 -34.62 -1.57 0.00
C THR A 484 -34.16 -0.28 -0.68
N ARG A 485 -32.92 0.17 -0.42
CA ARG A 485 -32.37 1.38 -1.06
C ARG A 485 -32.29 1.24 -2.58
N ALA A 486 -31.69 0.14 -3.07
CA ALA A 486 -31.56 -0.11 -4.51
C ALA A 486 -32.92 -0.15 -5.21
N PHE A 487 -33.93 -0.78 -4.58
CA PHE A 487 -35.28 -0.81 -5.11
C PHE A 487 -35.90 0.59 -5.19
N LEU A 488 -35.77 1.39 -4.14
CA LEU A 488 -36.33 2.75 -4.11
C LEU A 488 -35.68 3.67 -5.16
N ILE A 489 -34.36 3.57 -5.36
CA ILE A 489 -33.65 4.34 -6.39
C ILE A 489 -34.10 3.92 -7.80
N ALA A 490 -34.19 2.60 -8.04
CA ALA A 490 -34.54 2.09 -9.37
C ALA A 490 -36.02 2.31 -9.74
N ASN A 491 -36.91 2.43 -8.74
CA ASN A 491 -38.36 2.45 -8.95
C ASN A 491 -39.03 3.71 -8.36
N GLU A 492 -38.29 4.80 -8.17
CA GLU A 492 -38.82 6.02 -7.54
C GLU A 492 -40.07 6.56 -8.27
N SER A 493 -40.07 6.54 -9.60
CA SER A 493 -41.22 6.96 -10.43
C SER A 493 -42.46 6.06 -10.29
N GLY A 494 -42.33 4.88 -9.67
CA GLY A 494 -43.42 3.95 -9.40
C GLY A 494 -44.18 4.24 -8.10
N PHE A 495 -43.81 5.29 -7.36
CA PHE A 495 -44.51 5.75 -6.16
C PHE A 495 -45.37 6.98 -6.47
N ALA A 496 -46.65 6.95 -6.10
CA ALA A 496 -47.54 8.10 -6.27
C ALA A 496 -47.33 9.13 -5.15
N GLU A 497 -47.33 10.42 -5.49
CA GLU A 497 -47.29 11.51 -4.50
C GLU A 497 -48.72 11.99 -4.22
N PRO A 498 -49.19 11.93 -2.97
CA PRO A 498 -50.53 12.39 -2.64
C PRO A 498 -50.58 13.92 -2.61
N ASP A 499 -51.48 14.51 -3.39
CA ASP A 499 -51.68 15.95 -3.44
C ASP A 499 -52.56 16.43 -2.25
N SER A 500 -52.27 17.62 -1.73
CA SER A 500 -52.81 18.11 -0.44
C SER A 500 -54.33 18.35 -0.42
N SER A 501 -55.01 18.23 -1.56
CA SER A 501 -56.44 18.48 -1.75
C SER A 501 -57.30 17.23 -2.01
N GLU A 502 -56.72 16.04 -2.17
CA GLU A 502 -57.46 14.84 -2.56
C GLU A 502 -57.78 13.89 -1.38
N THR A 503 -59.03 13.42 -1.32
CA THR A 503 -59.49 12.48 -0.28
C THR A 503 -59.26 11.00 -0.62
N ALA A 504 -58.82 10.67 -1.85
CA ALA A 504 -58.54 9.30 -2.29
C ALA A 504 -57.49 9.28 -3.42
N VAL A 505 -56.23 9.02 -3.09
CA VAL A 505 -55.12 8.91 -4.06
C VAL A 505 -54.85 7.44 -4.37
N ASN A 506 -54.88 7.08 -5.66
CA ASN A 506 -54.54 5.75 -6.13
C ASN A 506 -53.06 5.41 -5.82
N PRO A 507 -52.72 4.16 -5.45
CA PRO A 507 -51.33 3.77 -5.31
C PRO A 507 -50.61 3.84 -6.65
N GLY A 508 -49.34 4.28 -6.61
CA GLY A 508 -48.40 3.95 -7.69
C GLY A 508 -48.12 2.45 -7.71
N ALA A 509 -47.39 1.96 -8.71
CA ALA A 509 -47.04 0.54 -8.85
C ALA A 509 -46.42 -0.09 -7.59
N HIS A 510 -45.76 0.71 -6.75
CA HIS A 510 -45.08 0.23 -5.54
C HIS A 510 -45.54 0.90 -4.24
N GLY A 511 -46.52 1.81 -4.30
CA GLY A 511 -47.09 2.51 -3.16
C GLY A 511 -47.06 4.04 -3.32
N TRP A 512 -46.78 4.75 -2.22
CA TRP A 512 -46.78 6.21 -2.18
C TRP A 512 -45.48 6.79 -1.64
N LYS A 513 -45.20 8.04 -1.99
CA LYS A 513 -44.12 8.84 -1.42
C LYS A 513 -44.73 10.10 -0.82
N GLN A 514 -44.48 10.34 0.46
CA GLN A 514 -45.06 11.46 1.20
C GLN A 514 -43.97 12.12 2.06
N GLY A 515 -43.59 13.35 1.71
CA GLY A 515 -42.55 14.10 2.43
C GLY A 515 -41.24 13.31 2.52
N ASP A 516 -40.81 13.03 3.75
CA ASP A 516 -39.59 12.26 4.06
C ASP A 516 -39.86 10.74 4.24
N GLN A 517 -40.92 10.20 3.63
CA GLN A 517 -41.29 8.79 3.79
C GLN A 517 -41.74 8.14 2.49
N PHE A 518 -41.38 6.86 2.33
CA PHE A 518 -41.95 5.94 1.35
C PHE A 518 -42.91 4.99 2.05
N LEU A 519 -44.15 4.89 1.54
CA LEU A 519 -45.15 3.93 1.96
C LEU A 519 -45.15 2.80 0.94
N ILE A 520 -44.38 1.75 1.22
CA ILE A 520 -44.18 0.60 0.34
C ILE A 520 -45.35 -0.37 0.52
N SER A 521 -46.00 -0.78 -0.58
CA SER A 521 -47.08 -1.76 -0.53
C SER A 521 -46.60 -3.12 -0.03
N GLY A 522 -47.49 -3.92 0.57
CA GLY A 522 -47.13 -5.28 1.02
C GLY A 522 -46.54 -6.16 -0.09
N ASP A 523 -47.05 -6.03 -1.32
CA ASP A 523 -46.57 -6.79 -2.48
C ASP A 523 -45.20 -6.30 -2.95
N ALA A 524 -44.96 -4.99 -2.95
CA ALA A 524 -43.65 -4.44 -3.26
C ALA A 524 -42.63 -4.83 -2.16
N TRP A 525 -43.03 -4.80 -0.89
CA TRP A 525 -42.20 -5.27 0.21
C TRP A 525 -41.81 -6.75 0.06
N HIS A 526 -42.76 -7.61 -0.28
CA HIS A 526 -42.51 -9.02 -0.55
C HIS A 526 -41.63 -9.21 -1.80
N THR A 527 -41.74 -8.33 -2.79
CA THR A 527 -40.88 -8.35 -3.98
C THR A 527 -39.43 -8.01 -3.64
N ILE A 528 -39.20 -7.05 -2.73
CA ILE A 528 -37.87 -6.62 -2.29
C ILE A 528 -37.19 -7.69 -1.42
N HIS A 529 -37.95 -8.30 -0.50
CA HIS A 529 -37.38 -9.12 0.58
C HIS A 529 -37.72 -10.62 0.50
N GLY A 530 -38.63 -11.03 -0.38
CA GLY A 530 -38.97 -12.44 -0.59
C GLY A 530 -39.38 -13.15 0.71
N ALA A 531 -38.83 -14.35 0.93
CA ALA A 531 -39.06 -15.14 2.14
C ALA A 531 -38.56 -14.47 3.44
N GLU A 532 -37.67 -13.48 3.34
CA GLU A 532 -37.08 -12.77 4.49
C GLU A 532 -37.94 -11.58 4.95
N SER A 533 -39.05 -11.28 4.26
CA SER A 533 -39.91 -10.12 4.51
C SER A 533 -40.34 -9.93 5.96
N GLY A 534 -40.53 -11.03 6.71
CA GLY A 534 -40.91 -11.01 8.12
C GLY A 534 -39.76 -10.70 9.08
N GLN A 535 -38.52 -10.99 8.69
CA GLN A 535 -37.31 -10.79 9.50
C GLN A 535 -36.66 -9.42 9.22
N THR A 536 -36.79 -8.92 7.98
CA THR A 536 -36.24 -7.62 7.55
C THR A 536 -36.92 -6.40 8.20
N ALA A 537 -38.24 -6.43 8.38
CA ALA A 537 -38.96 -5.28 8.95
C ALA A 537 -38.51 -4.93 10.39
N PRO A 538 -38.28 -5.92 11.29
CA PRO A 538 -37.64 -5.69 12.58
C PRO A 538 -36.26 -5.03 12.47
N ASP A 539 -35.42 -5.52 11.56
CA ASP A 539 -34.03 -5.04 11.42
C ASP A 539 -33.98 -3.59 10.93
N LEU A 540 -34.82 -3.23 9.96
CA LEU A 540 -34.93 -1.85 9.48
C LEU A 540 -35.57 -0.91 10.53
N LYS A 541 -36.39 -1.43 11.45
CA LYS A 541 -36.88 -0.67 12.61
C LYS A 541 -35.76 -0.41 13.62
N VAL A 542 -34.94 -1.42 13.93
CA VAL A 542 -33.78 -1.26 14.83
C VAL A 542 -32.80 -0.22 14.27
N ALA A 543 -32.59 -0.22 12.95
CA ALA A 543 -31.79 0.81 12.25
C ALA A 543 -32.46 2.20 12.21
N GLY A 544 -33.67 2.36 12.75
CA GLY A 544 -34.47 3.58 12.68
C GLY A 544 -34.92 3.97 11.28
N LEU A 545 -34.77 3.10 10.28
CA LEU A 545 -35.12 3.37 8.89
C LEU A 545 -36.59 3.07 8.60
N LEU A 546 -37.21 2.20 9.40
CA LEU A 546 -38.64 1.85 9.31
C LEU A 546 -39.42 2.48 10.45
N VAL A 547 -40.56 3.11 10.13
CA VAL A 547 -41.49 3.69 11.09
C VAL A 547 -42.52 2.63 11.51
N PRO A 548 -42.54 2.18 12.79
CA PRO A 548 -43.46 1.16 13.25
C PRO A 548 -44.92 1.65 13.26
N ALA A 549 -45.86 0.71 13.26
CA ALA A 549 -47.26 0.99 13.62
C ALA A 549 -47.42 1.04 15.14
N ASP A 550 -48.62 1.34 15.62
CA ASP A 550 -48.95 1.23 17.05
C ASP A 550 -48.82 -0.23 17.52
N GLY A 551 -48.09 -0.45 18.63
CA GLY A 551 -47.85 -1.77 19.23
C GLY A 551 -46.73 -2.60 18.56
N ASN A 552 -46.85 -3.93 18.58
CA ASN A 552 -45.85 -4.87 18.04
C ASN A 552 -45.93 -5.07 16.50
N ASN A 553 -46.82 -4.36 15.80
CA ASN A 553 -46.99 -4.51 14.35
C ASN A 553 -46.07 -3.56 13.56
N LEU A 554 -45.33 -4.10 12.59
CA LEU A 554 -44.35 -3.33 11.81
C LEU A 554 -44.89 -2.74 10.51
N GLY A 555 -45.95 -3.35 9.96
CA GLY A 555 -46.72 -2.77 8.86
C GLY A 555 -48.01 -2.13 9.38
N ARG A 556 -48.40 -0.99 8.81
CA ARG A 556 -49.63 -0.26 9.16
C ARG A 556 -50.62 -0.21 8.01
N ARG A 557 -51.89 0.07 8.29
CA ARG A 557 -52.85 0.44 7.22
C ARG A 557 -52.46 1.81 6.67
N ALA A 558 -52.55 1.97 5.36
CA ALA A 558 -52.28 3.24 4.71
C ALA A 558 -53.20 4.36 5.28
N PRO A 559 -52.75 5.63 5.21
CA PRO A 559 -53.49 6.78 5.73
C PRO A 559 -54.90 6.92 5.16
N ARG A 560 -55.76 7.76 5.77
CA ARG A 560 -57.19 7.87 5.40
C ARG A 560 -57.41 8.40 3.97
N TRP A 561 -56.44 9.13 3.43
CA TRP A 561 -56.45 9.63 2.05
C TRP A 561 -56.05 8.57 1.01
N ALA A 562 -55.56 7.41 1.42
CA ALA A 562 -55.14 6.34 0.50
C ALA A 562 -56.33 5.44 0.15
N GLU A 563 -56.55 5.23 -1.14
CA GLU A 563 -57.63 4.37 -1.63
C GLU A 563 -57.46 2.92 -1.15
N CYS A 564 -58.57 2.28 -0.75
CA CYS A 564 -58.62 0.89 -0.21
C CYS A 564 -57.78 0.60 1.05
N ARG A 565 -56.99 1.57 1.52
CA ARG A 565 -56.14 1.53 2.72
C ARG A 565 -55.37 0.21 2.90
N PRO A 566 -54.56 -0.22 1.91
CA PRO A 566 -53.80 -1.47 2.00
C PRO A 566 -52.78 -1.44 3.14
N ARG A 567 -52.24 -2.61 3.49
CA ARG A 567 -51.13 -2.70 4.44
C ARG A 567 -49.84 -2.22 3.77
N VAL A 568 -49.13 -1.33 4.44
CA VAL A 568 -47.90 -0.71 3.95
C VAL A 568 -46.79 -0.76 5.01
N TYR A 569 -45.55 -0.79 4.54
CA TYR A 569 -44.35 -0.57 5.34
C TYR A 569 -43.84 0.84 5.09
N VAL A 570 -43.55 1.56 6.16
CA VAL A 570 -43.20 2.99 6.07
C VAL A 570 -41.72 3.11 6.29
N VAL A 571 -41.00 3.45 5.24
CA VAL A 571 -39.54 3.61 5.26
C VAL A 571 -39.21 5.09 5.16
N ARG A 572 -38.36 5.60 6.05
CA ARG A 572 -37.89 6.98 6.02
C ARG A 572 -37.02 7.20 4.79
N ARG A 573 -37.18 8.33 4.11
CA ARG A 573 -36.44 8.66 2.88
C ARG A 573 -34.95 8.85 3.13
N ARG A 574 -34.53 9.13 4.37
CA ARG A 574 -33.12 9.01 4.82
C ARG A 574 -32.45 7.66 4.53
N ILE A 575 -33.21 6.59 4.21
CA ILE A 575 -32.61 5.35 3.70
C ILE A 575 -31.85 5.55 2.38
N LEU A 576 -32.17 6.62 1.65
CA LEU A 576 -31.48 7.04 0.43
C LEU A 576 -30.21 7.85 0.70
N GLU A 577 -30.10 8.46 1.89
CA GLU A 577 -28.97 9.29 2.31
C GLU A 577 -27.79 8.42 2.79
N ASP A 578 -26.56 8.81 2.44
CA ASP A 578 -25.34 8.03 2.72
C ASP A 578 -24.81 8.20 4.16
N SER A 579 -25.66 8.54 5.13
CA SER A 579 -25.27 8.67 6.53
C SER A 579 -26.36 8.18 7.50
N VAL A 580 -25.96 7.48 8.55
CA VAL A 580 -26.80 7.24 9.72
C VAL A 580 -26.78 8.54 10.53
N PRO A 581 -27.90 9.22 10.79
CA PRO A 581 -27.88 10.39 11.65
C PRO A 581 -27.51 9.99 13.08
N THR A 582 -26.55 10.71 13.64
CA THR A 582 -26.22 10.74 15.06
C THR A 582 -27.51 10.90 15.89
N ILE A 583 -27.65 10.14 16.98
CA ILE A 583 -28.82 10.09 17.88
C ILE A 583 -29.07 11.44 18.64
N ALA A 584 -28.50 12.56 18.19
CA ALA A 584 -28.40 13.79 18.97
C ALA A 584 -29.53 14.83 18.78
N GLU A 585 -30.69 14.50 18.19
CA GLU A 585 -31.74 15.51 17.93
C GLU A 585 -33.17 15.18 18.42
N GLU A 586 -33.34 14.31 19.42
CA GLU A 586 -34.63 14.18 20.13
C GLU A 586 -34.50 14.40 21.64
N ALA A 587 -33.84 15.50 22.02
CA ALA A 587 -33.91 16.07 23.35
C ALA A 587 -33.93 17.60 23.29
N VAL A 588 -35.05 18.15 22.80
CA VAL A 588 -35.51 19.52 23.09
C VAL A 588 -36.95 19.46 23.53
#